data_AF-A0A371S098-F1
#
_entry.id   AF-A0A371S098-F1
#
_cell.length_a   1.000
_cell.length_b   1.000
_cell.length_c   1.000
_cell.angle_alpha   90.00
_cell.angle_beta   90.00
_cell.angle_gamma   90.00
#
_symmetry.space_group_name_H-M   'P 1'
#
loop_
_entity.id
_entity.type
_entity.pdbx_description
1 polymer ?
#
loop_
_entity_poly.entity_id
_entity_poly.type
_entity_poly.pdbx_seq_one_letter_code
_entity_poly.pdbx_strand_id
1 'polypeptide(L)'
;MTAHILLPKLYASNPATMSKAVITELLRKELGFEGVVITDDLTMGAIAKHNTVGQAAVKSVFAGSDILLIAHHQPKAKEAIEALGKAVADGVISEERINESVYRILALKKKYKLDEKQNQSSTLEEINQKIDEVVRKYF
;
A
#
# COMPACT_ATOMS: atom_id res chain seq x y z
N MET A 1 -5.66 -4.62 3.96
CA MET A 1 -5.63 -3.26 3.38
C MET A 1 -6.18 -2.29 4.41
N THR A 2 -5.61 -1.10 4.55
CA THR A 2 -6.05 -0.08 5.54
C THR A 2 -7.01 0.91 4.91
N ALA A 3 -8.00 1.42 5.65
CA ALA A 3 -8.88 2.50 5.19
C ALA A 3 -8.41 3.90 5.64
N HIS A 4 -8.71 4.93 4.85
CA HIS A 4 -8.45 6.34 5.20
C HIS A 4 -9.51 6.92 6.15
N ILE A 5 -9.65 6.32 7.34
CA ILE A 5 -10.64 6.71 8.35
C ILE A 5 -9.99 7.26 9.60
N LEU A 6 -10.60 8.25 10.23
CA LEU A 6 -10.22 8.74 11.55
C LEU A 6 -10.92 7.93 12.63
N LEU A 7 -10.18 7.57 13.68
CA LEU A 7 -10.68 6.84 14.84
C LEU A 7 -10.46 7.66 16.12
N PRO A 8 -11.03 8.88 16.23
CA PRO A 8 -10.63 9.88 17.24
C PRO A 8 -10.83 9.44 18.70
N LYS A 9 -11.71 8.46 18.95
CA LYS A 9 -11.94 7.89 20.29
C LYS A 9 -10.93 6.81 20.66
N LEU A 10 -10.23 6.23 19.69
CA LEU A 10 -9.29 5.13 19.91
C LEU A 10 -7.84 5.59 19.69
N TYR A 11 -7.61 6.41 18.67
CA TYR A 11 -6.28 6.83 18.23
C TYR A 11 -6.31 8.29 17.76
N ALA A 12 -5.16 8.97 17.86
CA ALA A 12 -5.00 10.40 17.56
C ALA A 12 -5.31 10.79 16.09
N SER A 13 -5.04 12.06 15.78
CA SER A 13 -5.46 12.84 14.59
C SER A 13 -5.06 12.33 13.19
N ASN A 14 -4.39 11.18 13.07
CA ASN A 14 -4.02 10.63 11.77
C ASN A 14 -5.05 9.57 11.31
N PRO A 15 -5.38 9.53 10.00
CA PRO A 15 -6.11 8.41 9.42
C PRO A 15 -5.43 7.07 9.75
N ALA A 16 -6.21 6.00 9.88
CA ALA A 16 -5.73 4.67 10.22
C ALA A 16 -4.54 4.21 9.36
N THR A 17 -4.54 4.52 8.05
CA THR A 17 -3.44 4.28 7.10
C THR A 17 -2.07 4.84 7.52
N MET A 18 -2.06 5.96 8.26
CA MET A 18 -0.85 6.66 8.70
C MET A 18 -0.66 6.62 10.22
N SER A 19 -1.41 5.77 10.92
CA SER A 19 -1.37 5.70 12.39
C SER A 19 -0.56 4.51 12.87
N LYS A 20 0.59 4.79 13.50
CA LYS A 20 1.44 3.76 14.13
C LYS A 20 0.69 2.99 15.22
N ALA A 21 -0.18 3.67 15.95
CA ALA A 21 -1.00 3.03 16.98
C ALA A 21 -2.00 2.02 16.39
N VAL A 22 -2.55 2.30 15.20
CA VAL A 22 -3.45 1.36 14.51
C VAL A 22 -2.68 0.22 13.86
N ILE A 23 -1.64 0.52 13.09
CA ILE A 23 -0.98 -0.49 12.25
C ILE A 23 0.04 -1.29 13.06
N THR A 24 0.92 -0.62 13.82
CA THR A 24 1.96 -1.33 14.57
C THR A 24 1.43 -1.84 15.91
N GLU A 25 0.85 -0.98 16.73
CA GLU A 25 0.46 -1.38 18.09
C GLU A 25 -0.77 -2.32 18.08
N LEU A 26 -1.86 -1.93 17.44
CA LEU A 26 -3.06 -2.79 17.38
C LEU A 26 -2.90 -3.96 16.40
N LEU A 27 -2.72 -3.69 15.10
CA LEU A 27 -2.78 -4.74 14.09
C LEU A 27 -1.61 -5.74 14.20
N ARG A 28 -0.37 -5.25 14.31
CA ARG A 28 0.81 -6.15 14.35
C ARG A 28 1.05 -6.75 15.73
N LYS A 29 1.03 -5.95 16.80
CA LYS A 29 1.37 -6.46 18.14
C LYS A 29 0.19 -7.11 18.84
N GLU A 30 -0.94 -6.41 18.99
CA GLU A 30 -2.08 -6.93 19.75
C GLU A 30 -2.83 -8.04 18.99
N LEU A 31 -3.12 -7.84 17.71
CA LEU A 31 -3.83 -8.82 16.88
C LEU A 31 -2.89 -9.84 16.23
N GLY A 32 -1.57 -9.67 16.34
CA GLY A 32 -0.59 -10.64 15.84
C GLY A 32 -0.55 -10.78 14.32
N PHE A 33 -0.92 -9.75 13.55
CA PHE A 33 -0.91 -9.86 12.09
C PHE A 33 0.52 -9.77 11.51
N GLU A 34 1.02 -10.91 11.02
CA GLU A 34 2.36 -11.03 10.44
C GLU A 34 2.40 -10.85 8.91
N GLY A 35 1.25 -10.70 8.27
CA GLY A 35 1.13 -10.57 6.82
C GLY A 35 1.49 -9.18 6.28
N VAL A 36 1.22 -9.00 4.98
CA VAL A 36 1.46 -7.75 4.26
C VAL A 36 0.33 -6.75 4.52
N VAL A 37 0.70 -5.54 4.91
CA VAL A 37 -0.20 -4.39 5.06
C VAL A 37 -0.08 -3.49 3.83
N ILE A 38 -1.19 -3.38 3.09
CA ILE A 38 -1.33 -2.49 1.92
C ILE A 38 -2.18 -1.28 2.31
N THR A 39 -1.79 -0.08 1.88
CA THR A 39 -2.64 1.12 2.01
C THR A 39 -3.79 1.10 1.01
N ASP A 40 -4.88 1.82 1.31
CA ASP A 40 -5.76 2.31 0.23
C ASP A 40 -5.03 3.42 -0.56
N ASP A 41 -5.62 3.89 -1.66
CA ASP A 41 -4.94 4.80 -2.59
C ASP A 41 -4.57 6.14 -1.96
N LEU A 42 -3.26 6.38 -1.82
CA LEU A 42 -2.72 7.60 -1.22
C LEU A 42 -3.04 8.87 -2.02
N THR A 43 -3.55 8.72 -3.24
CA THR A 43 -3.99 9.86 -4.06
C THR A 43 -5.45 10.25 -3.83
N MET A 44 -6.20 9.50 -3.03
CA MET A 44 -7.57 9.82 -2.63
C MET A 44 -7.64 11.11 -1.82
N GLY A 45 -8.74 11.86 -2.00
CA GLY A 45 -8.92 13.18 -1.37
C GLY A 45 -8.88 13.18 0.16
N ALA A 46 -9.17 12.05 0.81
CA ALA A 46 -9.04 11.89 2.27
C ALA A 46 -7.58 12.04 2.76
N ILE A 47 -6.60 11.78 1.89
CA ILE A 47 -5.17 11.92 2.17
C ILE A 47 -4.60 13.14 1.42
N ALA A 48 -4.83 13.22 0.11
CA ALA A 48 -4.20 14.19 -0.78
C ALA A 48 -4.56 15.65 -0.49
N LYS A 49 -5.68 15.92 0.20
CA LYS A 49 -6.04 17.28 0.65
C LYS A 49 -5.22 17.77 1.84
N HIS A 50 -4.56 16.87 2.56
CA HIS A 50 -3.89 17.17 3.83
C HIS A 50 -2.40 16.85 3.82
N ASN A 51 -1.94 16.05 2.85
CA ASN A 51 -0.55 15.60 2.75
C ASN A 51 -0.17 15.53 1.27
N THR A 52 1.09 15.83 0.96
CA THR A 52 1.65 15.40 -0.33
C THR A 52 1.77 13.88 -0.36
N VAL A 53 1.92 13.31 -1.55
CA VAL A 53 2.03 11.85 -1.69
C VAL A 53 3.31 11.35 -1.00
N GLY A 54 4.41 12.09 -1.11
CA GLY A 54 5.66 11.78 -0.41
C GLY A 54 5.50 11.79 1.12
N GLN A 55 4.81 12.80 1.68
CA GLN A 55 4.53 12.86 3.11
C GLN A 55 3.65 11.69 3.57
N ALA A 56 2.60 11.36 2.80
CA ALA A 56 1.70 10.26 3.10
C ALA A 56 2.43 8.90 3.02
N ALA A 57 3.33 8.73 2.03
CA ALA A 57 4.14 7.54 1.86
C ALA A 57 5.06 7.31 3.07
N VAL A 58 5.83 8.32 3.46
CA VAL A 58 6.73 8.25 4.62
C VAL A 58 5.95 7.94 5.90
N LYS A 59 4.84 8.65 6.16
CA LYS A 59 3.99 8.39 7.33
C LYS A 59 3.41 6.98 7.35
N SER A 60 2.97 6.47 6.20
CA SER A 60 2.36 5.13 6.09
C SER A 60 3.38 4.02 6.32
N VAL A 61 4.59 4.14 5.77
CA VAL A 61 5.68 3.16 5.99
C VAL A 61 6.16 3.21 7.44
N PHE A 62 6.34 4.42 7.99
CA PHE A 62 6.70 4.63 9.39
C PHE A 62 5.65 4.06 10.35
N ALA A 63 4.37 4.15 10.00
CA ALA A 63 3.28 3.56 10.77
C ALA A 63 3.27 2.02 10.74
N GLY A 64 3.90 1.40 9.73
CA GLY A 64 4.01 -0.05 9.62
C GLY A 64 3.43 -0.65 8.33
N SER A 65 3.01 0.16 7.35
CA SER A 65 2.55 -0.35 6.04
C SER A 65 3.73 -0.93 5.24
N ASP A 66 3.49 -1.98 4.47
CA ASP A 66 4.51 -2.65 3.65
C ASP A 66 4.41 -2.26 2.17
N ILE A 67 3.20 -2.07 1.65
CA ILE A 67 2.93 -1.68 0.26
C ILE A 67 2.07 -0.42 0.25
N LEU A 68 2.46 0.54 -0.59
CA LEU A 68 1.72 1.77 -0.81
C LEU A 68 0.97 1.69 -2.14
N LEU A 69 -0.34 1.91 -2.09
CA LEU A 69 -1.16 2.02 -3.29
C LEU A 69 -1.16 3.47 -3.78
N ILE A 70 -0.74 3.68 -5.03
CA ILE A 70 -0.76 4.97 -5.73
C ILE A 70 -1.37 4.72 -7.11
N ALA A 71 -2.68 4.92 -7.23
CA ALA A 71 -3.44 4.52 -8.41
C ALA A 71 -3.28 5.48 -9.61
N HIS A 72 -2.88 6.73 -9.35
CA HIS A 72 -2.88 7.78 -10.37
C HIS A 72 -1.50 8.42 -10.53
N HIS A 73 -1.09 8.60 -11.79
CA HIS A 73 0.05 9.40 -12.25
C HIS A 73 1.43 8.90 -11.78
N GLN A 74 2.23 8.39 -12.72
CA GLN A 74 3.61 7.94 -12.50
C GLN A 74 4.52 8.97 -11.76
N PRO A 75 4.38 10.30 -11.95
CA PRO A 75 5.11 11.28 -11.15
C PRO A 75 4.87 11.20 -9.63
N LYS A 76 3.65 10.84 -9.19
CA LYS A 76 3.31 10.70 -7.75
C LYS A 76 4.01 9.49 -7.12
N ALA A 77 4.15 8.40 -7.88
CA ALA A 77 4.92 7.25 -7.44
C ALA A 77 6.42 7.61 -7.29
N LYS A 78 6.95 8.42 -8.22
CA LYS A 78 8.33 8.92 -8.12
C LYS A 78 8.53 9.80 -6.87
N GLU A 79 7.59 10.72 -6.60
CA GLU A 79 7.61 11.56 -5.39
C GLU A 79 7.66 10.70 -4.12
N ALA A 80 6.86 9.63 -4.05
CA ALA A 80 6.87 8.71 -2.92
C ALA A 80 8.24 8.02 -2.73
N ILE A 81 8.83 7.54 -3.83
CA ILE A 81 10.14 6.87 -3.80
C ILE A 81 11.24 7.85 -3.33
N GLU A 82 11.28 9.06 -3.90
CA GLU A 82 12.26 10.09 -3.52
C GLU A 82 12.11 10.48 -2.04
N ALA A 83 10.88 10.66 -1.56
CA ALA A 83 10.61 11.00 -0.17
C ALA A 83 11.00 9.86 0.79
N LEU A 84 10.72 8.60 0.44
CA LEU A 84 11.13 7.44 1.24
C LEU A 84 12.65 7.29 1.28
N GLY A 85 13.33 7.44 0.14
CA GLY A 85 14.79 7.39 0.07
C GLY A 85 15.43 8.46 0.95
N LYS A 86 14.91 9.68 0.92
CA LYS A 86 15.34 10.75 1.82
C LYS A 86 15.05 10.42 3.29
N ALA A 87 13.86 9.92 3.62
CA ALA A 87 13.53 9.57 5.00
C ALA A 87 14.42 8.46 5.57
N VAL A 88 14.89 7.54 4.73
CA VAL A 88 15.88 6.52 5.14
C VAL A 88 17.26 7.16 5.33
N ALA A 89 17.72 7.98 4.38
CA ALA A 89 19.01 8.67 4.47
C ALA A 89 19.09 9.60 5.71
N ASP A 90 18.00 10.26 6.05
CA ASP A 90 17.88 11.16 7.21
C ASP A 90 17.64 10.40 8.54
N GLY A 91 17.54 9.06 8.51
CA GLY A 91 17.32 8.23 9.71
C GLY A 91 15.90 8.28 10.29
N VAL A 92 14.95 8.92 9.59
CA VAL A 92 13.53 8.95 9.98
C VAL A 92 12.90 7.55 9.88
N ILE A 93 13.28 6.79 8.86
CA ILE A 93 12.93 5.37 8.71
C ILE A 93 14.23 4.56 8.71
N SER A 94 14.37 3.63 9.65
CA SER A 94 15.51 2.70 9.63
C SER A 94 15.46 1.78 8.41
N GLU A 95 16.61 1.44 7.83
CA GLU A 95 16.70 0.45 6.75
C GLU A 95 16.07 -0.90 7.14
N GLU A 96 16.22 -1.32 8.40
CA GLU A 96 15.60 -2.55 8.92
C GLU A 96 14.07 -2.57 8.76
N ARG A 97 13.41 -1.42 8.96
CA ARG A 97 11.96 -1.28 8.77
C ARG A 97 11.55 -1.49 7.30
N ILE A 98 12.40 -1.10 6.36
CA ILE A 98 12.20 -1.41 4.94
C ILE A 98 12.42 -2.90 4.69
N ASN A 99 13.49 -3.48 5.22
CA ASN A 99 13.82 -4.90 5.08
C ASN A 99 12.70 -5.82 5.58
N GLU A 100 12.12 -5.54 6.76
CA GLU A 100 10.96 -6.25 7.27
C GLU A 100 9.78 -6.28 6.27
N SER A 101 9.53 -5.13 5.64
CA SER A 101 8.43 -4.97 4.69
C SER A 101 8.70 -5.77 3.42
N VAL A 102 9.91 -5.65 2.87
CA VAL A 102 10.37 -6.41 1.70
C VAL A 102 10.33 -7.91 1.98
N TYR A 103 10.75 -8.36 3.16
CA TYR A 103 10.68 -9.76 3.57
C TYR A 103 9.25 -10.30 3.51
N ARG A 104 8.28 -9.59 4.12
CA ARG A 104 6.86 -10.01 4.08
C ARG A 104 6.32 -10.08 2.64
N ILE A 105 6.69 -9.12 1.80
CA ILE A 105 6.29 -9.07 0.39
C ILE A 105 6.88 -10.26 -0.38
N LEU A 106 8.17 -10.55 -0.21
CA LEU A 106 8.85 -11.69 -0.86
C LEU A 106 8.30 -13.02 -0.36
N ALA A 107 8.05 -13.17 0.93
CA ALA A 107 7.40 -14.34 1.51
C ALA A 107 6.00 -14.55 0.92
N LEU A 108 5.22 -13.47 0.75
CA LEU A 108 3.91 -13.53 0.11
C LEU A 108 4.01 -13.96 -1.36
N LYS A 109 4.92 -13.36 -2.14
CA LYS A 109 5.18 -13.76 -3.54
C LYS A 109 5.56 -15.23 -3.64
N LYS A 110 6.47 -15.69 -2.78
CA LYS A 110 6.89 -17.10 -2.69
C LYS A 110 5.73 -18.04 -2.36
N LYS A 111 4.87 -17.68 -1.39
CA LYS A 111 3.70 -18.46 -0.99
C LYS A 111 2.75 -18.72 -2.16
N TYR A 112 2.53 -17.71 -3.00
CA TYR A 112 1.64 -17.79 -4.16
C TYR A 112 2.36 -18.20 -5.46
N LYS A 113 3.65 -18.57 -5.37
CA LYS A 113 4.47 -18.93 -6.54
C LYS A 113 4.43 -17.86 -7.64
N LEU A 114 4.43 -16.59 -7.26
CA LEU A 114 4.53 -15.48 -8.20
C LEU A 114 5.99 -15.38 -8.66
N ASP A 115 6.27 -15.94 -9.82
CA ASP A 115 7.51 -15.81 -10.56
C ASP A 115 7.45 -14.62 -11.55
N GLU A 116 8.62 -14.10 -11.98
CA GLU A 116 8.71 -13.00 -12.96
C GLU A 116 8.23 -13.37 -14.36
N LYS A 117 7.74 -14.60 -14.56
CA LYS A 117 7.07 -14.96 -15.79
C LYS A 117 5.85 -14.07 -15.88
N GLN A 118 5.96 -13.03 -16.70
CA GLN A 118 4.84 -12.22 -17.15
C GLN A 118 3.73 -13.21 -17.49
N ASN A 119 2.69 -13.28 -16.66
CA ASN A 119 1.42 -13.80 -17.15
C ASN A 119 1.20 -13.04 -18.44
N GLN A 120 1.13 -13.77 -19.55
CA GLN A 120 0.75 -13.20 -20.85
C GLN A 120 -0.41 -12.27 -20.56
N SER A 121 -0.14 -10.96 -20.63
CA SER A 121 -1.17 -9.98 -20.37
C SER A 121 -2.19 -10.22 -21.46
N SER A 122 -3.36 -10.77 -21.11
CA SER A 122 -4.47 -10.80 -22.04
C SER A 122 -4.61 -9.40 -22.61
N THR A 123 -4.63 -9.29 -23.94
CA THR A 123 -4.76 -7.97 -24.56
C THR A 123 -6.10 -7.36 -24.15
N LEU A 124 -6.22 -6.03 -24.27
CA LEU A 124 -7.51 -5.38 -24.04
C LEU A 124 -8.61 -6.00 -24.92
N GLU A 125 -8.28 -6.45 -26.14
CA GLU A 125 -9.22 -7.18 -26.99
C GLU A 125 -9.66 -8.51 -26.38
N GLU A 126 -8.74 -9.32 -25.85
CA GLU A 126 -9.09 -10.60 -25.21
C GLU A 126 -9.97 -10.42 -23.98
N ILE A 127 -9.73 -9.35 -23.21
CA ILE A 127 -10.55 -9.00 -22.05
C ILE A 127 -11.95 -8.59 -22.51
N ASN A 128 -12.04 -7.72 -23.51
CA ASN A 128 -13.33 -7.26 -24.04
C ASN A 128 -14.14 -8.41 -24.66
N GLN A 129 -13.50 -9.34 -25.37
CA GLN A 129 -14.18 -10.53 -25.88
C GLN A 129 -14.76 -11.39 -24.75
N LYS A 130 -14.01 -11.63 -23.68
CA LYS A 130 -14.51 -12.38 -22.51
C LYS A 130 -15.68 -11.66 -21.84
N ILE A 131 -15.64 -10.33 -21.75
CA ILE A 131 -16.75 -9.54 -21.21
C ILE A 131 -17.99 -9.71 -22.11
N ASP A 132 -17.85 -9.57 -23.42
CA ASP A 132 -18.95 -9.71 -24.38
C ASP A 132 -19.58 -11.11 -24.35
N GLU A 133 -18.77 -12.16 -24.22
CA GLU A 133 -19.24 -13.54 -24.06
C GLU A 133 -20.11 -13.71 -22.81
N VAL A 134 -19.66 -13.16 -21.68
CA VAL A 134 -20.42 -13.20 -20.43
C VAL A 134 -21.71 -12.39 -20.54
N VAL A 135 -21.65 -11.20 -21.15
CA VAL A 135 -22.82 -10.36 -21.36
C VAL A 135 -23.86 -11.10 -22.20
N ARG A 136 -23.49 -11.63 -23.37
CA ARG A 136 -24.39 -12.40 -24.24
C ARG A 136 -24.97 -13.65 -23.60
N LYS A 137 -24.27 -14.23 -22.63
CA LYS A 137 -24.71 -15.45 -21.94
C LYS A 137 -25.80 -15.17 -20.91
N TYR A 138 -25.81 -13.98 -20.31
CA TYR A 138 -26.67 -13.67 -19.16
C TYR A 138 -27.62 -12.48 -19.38
N PHE A 139 -27.48 -11.75 -20.49
CA PHE A 139 -28.31 -10.61 -20.89
C PHE A 139 -28.64 -10.71 -22.38
#